data_AF-A0A0R3PI58-F1
#
_entry.id   AF-A0A0R3PI58-F1
#
_cell.length_a   1.000
_cell.length_b   1.000
_cell.length_c   1.000
_cell.angle_alpha   90.00
_cell.angle_beta   90.00
_cell.angle_gamma   90.00
#
_symmetry.space_group_name_H-M   'P 1'
#
loop_
_entity.id
_entity.type
_entity.pdbx_description
1 polymer ?
#
loop_
_entity_poly.entity_id
_entity_poly.type
_entity_poly.pdbx_seq_one_letter_code
_entity_poly.pdbx_strand_id
1 'polypeptide(L)'
;MSKAELAHELQVLKEQYEKANSDLDTIEGLDPNEAARKLQQLQQQFVGGELADNEQLKQKRTKKLKDAEIKMQRLAVYSSTQEKLDAVTSELQREKNRANALESEVEDLQGEFELDRLDYLDTIRKQDQQLKLLTQILEKIQPSIRKDSNYYNIEKVKKDSIWNEDEGRWILPEMSTSRTVLPATHNGIN
;
A
#
# COMPACT_ATOMS: atom_id res chain seq x y z
N MET A 1 4.76 -19.90 57.42
CA MET A 1 3.70 -19.14 58.09
C MET A 1 2.36 -19.51 57.50
N SER A 2 1.46 -20.03 58.32
CA SER A 2 0.10 -20.40 57.94
C SER A 2 -0.77 -19.15 57.73
N LYS A 3 -1.77 -19.22 56.85
CA LYS A 3 -2.77 -18.16 56.65
C LYS A 3 -3.42 -17.71 57.96
N ALA A 4 -3.54 -18.61 58.93
CA ALA A 4 -4.08 -18.33 60.26
C ALA A 4 -3.14 -17.46 61.12
N GLU A 5 -1.83 -17.67 61.02
CA GLU A 5 -0.82 -16.88 61.75
C GLU A 5 -0.78 -15.46 61.22
N LEU A 6 -0.80 -15.28 59.88
CA LEU A 6 -0.87 -13.95 59.27
C LEU A 6 -2.15 -13.20 59.61
N ALA A 7 -3.29 -13.91 59.70
CA ALA A 7 -4.56 -13.30 60.06
C ALA A 7 -4.56 -12.80 61.52
N HIS A 8 -3.95 -13.57 62.42
CA HIS A 8 -3.77 -13.17 63.80
C HIS A 8 -2.82 -11.97 63.93
N GLU A 9 -1.70 -11.98 63.22
CA GLU A 9 -0.75 -10.86 63.18
C GLU A 9 -1.39 -9.58 62.63
N LEU A 10 -2.19 -9.68 61.57
CA LEU A 10 -2.96 -8.56 61.02
C LEU A 10 -3.99 -8.02 62.01
N GLN A 11 -4.62 -8.89 62.78
CA GLN A 11 -5.61 -8.50 63.78
C GLN A 11 -4.97 -7.78 64.97
N VAL A 12 -3.85 -8.32 65.48
CA VAL A 12 -3.05 -7.65 66.53
C VAL A 12 -2.55 -6.30 66.05
N LEU A 13 -2.09 -6.20 64.80
CA LEU A 13 -1.61 -4.94 64.23
C LEU A 13 -2.75 -3.92 64.06
N LYS A 14 -3.95 -4.37 63.66
CA LYS A 14 -5.15 -3.52 63.60
C LYS A 14 -5.55 -2.99 64.98
N GLU A 15 -5.57 -3.84 65.99
CA GLU A 15 -5.88 -3.45 67.37
C GLU A 15 -4.86 -2.45 67.92
N GLN A 16 -3.57 -2.65 67.61
CA GLN A 16 -2.52 -1.70 67.95
C GLN A 16 -2.69 -0.36 67.23
N TYR A 17 -3.10 -0.38 65.96
CA TYR A 17 -3.36 0.83 65.17
C TYR A 17 -4.58 1.59 65.67
N GLU A 18 -5.70 0.92 65.92
CA GLU A 18 -6.92 1.54 66.46
C GLU A 18 -6.68 2.14 67.84
N LYS A 19 -5.93 1.43 68.70
CA LYS A 19 -5.53 1.95 70.01
C LYS A 19 -4.67 3.21 69.87
N ALA A 20 -3.63 3.16 69.02
CA ALA A 20 -2.78 4.32 68.77
C ALA A 20 -3.56 5.51 68.16
N ASN A 21 -4.57 5.25 67.34
CA ASN A 21 -5.43 6.27 66.75
C ASN A 21 -6.39 6.89 67.79
N SER A 22 -6.93 6.08 68.72
CA SER A 22 -7.72 6.59 69.85
C SER A 22 -6.89 7.40 70.85
N ASP A 23 -5.62 7.03 71.03
CA ASP A 23 -4.65 7.78 71.84
C ASP A 23 -4.24 9.10 71.15
N LEU A 24 -4.42 9.23 69.83
CA LEU A 24 -4.24 10.48 69.06
C LEU A 24 -5.47 11.38 69.13
N ASP A 25 -6.69 10.84 69.15
CA ASP A 25 -7.92 11.65 69.28
C ASP A 25 -8.04 12.31 70.68
N THR A 26 -7.37 11.76 71.69
CA THR A 26 -7.24 12.37 73.02
C THR A 26 -6.20 13.50 73.09
N ILE A 27 -5.55 13.85 71.96
CA ILE A 27 -4.50 14.88 71.83
C ILE A 27 -5.03 16.26 71.39
N GLU A 28 -6.34 16.44 71.21
CA GLU A 28 -6.93 17.78 71.02
C GLU A 28 -6.85 18.62 72.32
N GLY A 29 -5.71 19.28 72.54
CA GLY A 29 -5.49 20.22 73.67
C GLY A 29 -4.08 20.25 74.27
N LEU A 30 -3.11 19.52 73.72
CA LEU A 30 -1.74 19.46 74.24
C LEU A 30 -0.90 20.72 73.94
N ASP A 31 -0.15 21.20 74.94
CA ASP A 31 0.89 22.22 74.79
C ASP A 31 1.84 21.84 73.62
N PRO A 32 2.11 22.75 72.66
CA PRO A 32 3.01 22.49 71.52
C PRO A 32 4.34 21.82 71.90
N ASN A 33 4.86 22.12 73.09
CA ASN A 33 6.12 21.56 73.56
C ASN A 33 5.98 20.11 74.05
N GLU A 34 4.81 19.73 74.58
CA GLU A 34 4.50 18.37 74.99
C GLU A 34 4.13 17.48 73.79
N ALA A 35 3.43 18.05 72.81
CA ALA A 35 3.16 17.40 71.53
C ALA A 35 4.46 17.07 70.79
N ALA A 36 5.43 17.98 70.76
CA ALA A 36 6.74 17.75 70.16
C ALA A 36 7.52 16.62 70.86
N ARG A 37 7.50 16.55 72.19
CA ARG A 37 8.15 15.47 72.95
C ARG A 37 7.49 14.11 72.70
N LYS A 38 6.16 14.06 72.68
CA LYS A 38 5.43 12.82 72.37
C LYS A 38 5.70 12.35 70.95
N LEU A 39 5.75 13.27 69.97
CA LEU A 39 6.15 12.96 68.60
C LEU A 39 7.58 12.41 68.52
N GLN A 40 8.54 13.00 69.26
CA GLN A 40 9.91 12.51 69.34
C GLN A 40 10.01 11.11 69.98
N GLN A 41 9.22 10.86 71.02
CA GLN A 41 9.19 9.58 71.72
C GLN A 41 8.54 8.49 70.87
N LEU A 42 7.46 8.81 70.16
CA LEU A 42 6.85 7.93 69.15
C LEU A 42 7.84 7.64 68.03
N GLN A 43 8.54 8.66 67.51
CA GLN A 43 9.54 8.49 66.46
C GLN A 43 10.66 7.53 66.89
N GLN A 44 11.08 7.56 68.15
CA GLN A 44 12.05 6.60 68.72
C GLN A 44 11.47 5.19 68.93
N GLN A 45 10.18 5.09 69.31
CA GLN A 45 9.51 3.80 69.53
C GLN A 45 9.17 3.07 68.22
N PHE A 46 8.99 3.78 67.11
CA PHE A 46 8.74 3.17 65.81
C PHE A 46 10.03 2.61 65.19
N VAL A 47 9.94 1.41 64.63
CA VAL A 47 11.06 0.70 63.98
C VAL A 47 11.57 1.52 62.78
N GLY A 48 12.72 2.18 62.98
CA GLY A 48 13.35 3.02 61.96
C GLY A 48 13.82 4.38 62.47
N GLY A 49 13.32 4.86 63.61
CA GLY A 49 13.75 6.10 64.24
C GLY A 49 15.21 6.11 64.69
N GLU A 50 15.68 5.00 65.28
CA GLU A 50 17.07 4.84 65.77
C GLU A 50 18.12 4.83 64.64
N LEU A 51 17.71 4.46 63.43
CA LEU A 51 18.58 4.39 62.24
C LEU A 51 18.35 5.55 61.27
N ALA A 52 17.51 6.52 61.64
CA ALA A 52 17.16 7.67 60.81
C ALA A 52 18.38 8.51 60.45
N ASP A 53 19.38 8.57 61.33
CA ASP A 53 20.65 9.27 61.11
C ASP A 53 21.83 8.37 60.74
N ASN A 54 21.55 7.09 60.46
CA ASN A 54 22.59 6.17 60.00
C ASN A 54 22.96 6.47 58.53
N GLU A 55 24.02 7.26 58.36
CA GLU A 55 24.55 7.66 57.06
C GLU A 55 24.87 6.46 56.15
N GLN A 56 25.34 5.33 56.69
CA GLN A 56 25.63 4.14 55.88
C GLN A 56 24.35 3.51 55.31
N LEU A 57 23.26 3.49 56.07
CA LEU A 57 21.97 3.00 55.59
C LEU A 57 21.34 3.95 54.59
N LYS A 58 21.45 5.27 54.80
CA LYS A 58 21.05 6.28 53.80
C LYS A 58 21.83 6.07 52.50
N GLN A 59 23.16 5.96 52.55
CA GLN A 59 24.00 5.70 51.37
C GLN A 59 23.69 4.37 50.68
N LYS A 60 23.41 3.31 51.45
CA LYS A 60 23.01 2.01 50.89
C LYS A 60 21.64 2.08 50.18
N ARG A 61 20.69 2.83 50.73
CA ARG A 61 19.38 3.08 50.11
C ARG A 61 19.51 3.91 48.84
N THR A 62 20.27 5.00 48.88
CA THR A 62 20.50 5.85 47.69
C THR A 62 21.22 5.10 46.58
N LYS A 63 22.22 4.27 46.92
CA LYS A 63 22.88 3.40 45.95
C LYS A 63 21.91 2.41 45.31
N LYS A 64 21.11 1.70 46.11
CA LYS A 64 20.07 0.79 45.59
C LYS A 64 19.05 1.50 44.70
N LEU A 65 18.66 2.72 45.06
CA LEU A 65 17.72 3.52 44.28
C LEU A 65 18.33 3.88 42.91
N LYS A 66 19.57 4.35 42.88
CA LYS A 66 20.31 4.64 41.64
C LYS A 66 20.49 3.40 40.76
N ASP A 67 20.86 2.26 41.36
CA ASP A 67 21.01 1.01 40.61
C ASP A 67 19.69 0.54 40.00
N ALA A 68 18.56 0.71 40.72
CA ALA A 68 17.23 0.43 40.21
C ALA A 68 16.81 1.39 39.08
N GLU A 69 17.12 2.68 39.22
CA GLU A 69 16.85 3.71 38.22
C GLU A 69 17.61 3.45 36.92
N ILE A 70 18.90 3.13 37.00
CA ILE A 70 19.72 2.74 35.83
C ILE A 70 19.14 1.50 35.15
N LYS A 71 18.70 0.51 35.93
CA LYS A 71 18.09 -0.71 35.39
C LYS A 71 16.75 -0.40 34.69
N MET A 72 15.90 0.45 35.27
CA MET A 72 14.65 0.90 34.65
C MET A 72 14.92 1.65 33.35
N GLN A 73 15.88 2.56 33.35
CA GLN A 73 16.23 3.35 32.17
C GLN A 73 16.75 2.47 31.04
N ARG A 74 17.58 1.46 31.35
CA ARG A 74 18.04 0.46 30.38
C ARG A 74 16.88 -0.37 29.81
N LEU A 75 15.93 -0.79 30.65
CA LEU A 75 14.74 -1.52 30.19
C LEU A 75 13.87 -0.66 29.27
N ALA A 76 13.70 0.62 29.58
CA ALA A 76 12.95 1.56 28.74
C ALA A 76 13.61 1.79 27.37
N VAL A 77 14.94 1.83 27.30
CA VAL A 77 15.67 1.91 26.03
C VAL A 77 15.47 0.63 25.20
N TYR A 78 15.53 -0.54 25.83
CA TYR A 78 15.26 -1.81 25.14
C TYR A 78 13.82 -1.89 24.63
N SER A 79 12.82 -1.51 25.44
CA SER A 79 11.42 -1.51 25.01
C SER A 79 11.20 -0.55 23.85
N SER A 80 11.72 0.68 23.93
CA SER A 80 11.63 1.66 22.84
C SER A 80 12.33 1.19 21.56
N THR A 81 13.46 0.49 21.69
CA THR A 81 14.17 -0.05 20.52
C THR A 81 13.41 -1.21 19.90
N GLN A 82 12.82 -2.09 20.72
CA GLN A 82 12.01 -3.20 20.26
C GLN A 82 10.73 -2.71 19.56
N GLU A 83 10.03 -1.75 20.14
CA GLU A 83 8.83 -1.14 19.53
C GLU A 83 9.14 -0.53 18.16
N LYS A 84 10.28 0.15 18.01
CA LYS A 84 10.73 0.69 16.71
C LYS A 84 11.04 -0.43 15.72
N LEU A 85 11.72 -1.49 16.17
CA LEU A 85 12.03 -2.64 15.32
C LEU A 85 10.75 -3.32 14.83
N ASP A 86 9.77 -3.50 15.71
CA ASP A 86 8.48 -4.11 15.39
C ASP A 86 7.68 -3.24 14.40
N ALA A 87 7.68 -1.92 14.60
CA ALA A 87 7.06 -0.96 13.69
C ALA A 87 7.69 -1.00 12.28
N VAL A 88 9.02 -0.93 12.20
CA VAL A 88 9.75 -1.01 10.93
C VAL A 88 9.54 -2.36 10.25
N THR A 89 9.54 -3.46 11.01
CA THR A 89 9.29 -4.80 10.47
C THR A 89 7.88 -4.92 9.89
N SER A 90 6.89 -4.35 10.58
CA SER A 90 5.49 -4.35 10.14
C SER A 90 5.31 -3.52 8.86
N GLU A 91 5.96 -2.35 8.79
CA GLU A 91 5.95 -1.50 7.60
C GLU A 91 6.65 -2.17 6.41
N LEU A 92 7.82 -2.78 6.63
CA LEU A 92 8.51 -3.55 5.60
C LEU A 92 7.65 -4.69 5.07
N GLN A 93 6.95 -5.41 5.95
CA GLN A 93 6.06 -6.49 5.51
C GLN A 93 4.88 -5.96 4.68
N ARG A 94 4.33 -4.80 5.05
CA ARG A 94 3.27 -4.14 4.28
C ARG A 94 3.76 -3.76 2.89
N GLU A 95 4.92 -3.13 2.78
CA GLU A 95 5.49 -2.73 1.49
C GLU A 95 5.88 -3.94 0.63
N LYS A 96 6.38 -5.03 1.22
CA LYS A 96 6.62 -6.29 0.50
C LYS A 96 5.32 -6.87 -0.07
N ASN A 97 4.26 -6.93 0.73
CA ASN A 97 2.97 -7.43 0.26
C ASN A 97 2.42 -6.55 -0.87
N ARG A 98 2.62 -5.22 -0.77
CA ARG A 98 2.22 -4.28 -1.82
C ARG A 98 3.04 -4.48 -3.10
N ALA A 99 4.35 -4.66 -2.99
CA ALA A 99 5.22 -4.93 -4.13
C ALA A 99 4.78 -6.22 -4.86
N ASN A 100 4.56 -7.31 -4.12
CA ASN A 100 4.09 -8.57 -4.69
C ASN A 100 2.72 -8.43 -5.39
N ALA A 101 1.80 -7.64 -4.80
CA ALA A 101 0.50 -7.38 -5.41
C ALA A 101 0.64 -6.61 -6.74
N LEU A 102 1.50 -5.59 -6.77
CA LEU A 102 1.79 -4.83 -7.99
C LEU A 102 2.50 -5.67 -9.05
N GLU A 103 3.43 -6.55 -8.65
CA GLU A 103 4.09 -7.49 -9.57
C GLU A 103 3.07 -8.44 -10.21
N SER A 104 2.13 -8.98 -9.42
CA SER A 104 1.04 -9.81 -9.95
C SER A 104 0.15 -9.03 -10.92
N GLU A 105 -0.22 -7.79 -10.59
CA GLU A 105 -1.02 -6.94 -11.48
C GLU A 105 -0.29 -6.65 -12.80
N VAL A 106 1.01 -6.42 -12.75
CA VAL A 106 1.83 -6.22 -13.95
C VAL A 106 1.87 -7.49 -14.81
N GLU A 107 2.02 -8.66 -14.20
CA GLU A 107 2.02 -9.95 -14.91
C GLU A 107 0.66 -10.21 -15.59
N ASP A 108 -0.43 -9.99 -14.86
CA ASP A 108 -1.80 -10.14 -15.38
C ASP A 108 -2.03 -9.20 -16.58
N LEU A 109 -1.70 -7.91 -16.43
CA LEU A 109 -1.82 -6.93 -17.51
C LEU A 109 -0.96 -7.30 -18.72
N GLN A 110 0.29 -7.71 -18.52
CA GLN A 110 1.16 -8.16 -19.61
C GLN A 110 0.58 -9.37 -20.34
N GLY A 111 -0.03 -10.30 -19.60
CA GLY A 111 -0.75 -11.45 -20.16
C GLY A 111 -1.91 -11.01 -21.05
N GLU A 112 -2.76 -10.10 -20.57
CA GLU A 112 -3.87 -9.53 -21.35
C GLU A 112 -3.37 -8.83 -22.62
N PHE A 113 -2.33 -8.00 -22.51
CA PHE A 113 -1.75 -7.30 -23.66
C PHE A 113 -1.18 -8.27 -24.72
N GLU A 114 -0.55 -9.37 -24.30
CA GLU A 114 -0.01 -10.34 -25.25
C GLU A 114 -1.13 -11.13 -25.95
N LEU A 115 -2.21 -11.46 -25.25
CA LEU A 115 -3.40 -12.10 -25.85
C LEU A 115 -4.04 -11.18 -26.89
N ASP A 116 -4.29 -9.91 -26.54
CA ASP A 116 -4.84 -8.92 -27.47
C ASP A 116 -3.92 -8.74 -28.69
N ARG A 117 -2.61 -8.69 -28.46
CA ARG A 117 -1.61 -8.60 -29.53
C ARG A 117 -1.68 -9.80 -30.47
N LEU A 118 -1.83 -11.01 -29.95
CA LEU A 118 -1.97 -12.23 -30.76
C LEU A 118 -3.24 -12.17 -31.62
N ASP A 119 -4.36 -11.74 -31.05
CA ASP A 119 -5.64 -11.61 -31.74
C ASP A 119 -5.60 -10.51 -32.83
N TYR A 120 -4.95 -9.38 -32.56
CA TYR A 120 -4.71 -8.34 -33.57
C TYR A 120 -3.86 -8.86 -34.72
N LEU A 121 -2.78 -9.60 -34.42
CA LEU A 121 -1.94 -10.20 -35.46
C LEU A 121 -2.69 -11.25 -36.29
N ASP A 122 -3.56 -12.04 -35.67
CA ASP A 122 -4.42 -12.98 -36.40
C ASP A 122 -5.42 -12.27 -37.32
N THR A 123 -6.01 -11.17 -36.85
CA THR A 123 -6.89 -10.32 -37.65
C THR A 123 -6.17 -9.76 -38.87
N ILE A 124 -4.95 -9.23 -38.70
CA ILE A 124 -4.12 -8.75 -39.82
C ILE A 124 -3.82 -9.87 -40.82
N ARG A 125 -3.48 -11.07 -40.35
CA ARG A 125 -3.21 -12.22 -41.23
C ARG A 125 -4.46 -12.62 -42.02
N LYS A 126 -5.63 -12.64 -41.39
CA LYS A 126 -6.91 -12.94 -42.06
C LYS A 126 -7.25 -11.86 -43.09
N GLN A 127 -7.06 -10.59 -42.76
CA GLN A 127 -7.26 -9.48 -43.68
C GLN A 127 -6.30 -9.55 -44.89
N ASP A 128 -5.02 -9.87 -44.68
CA ASP A 128 -4.04 -10.08 -45.76
C ASP A 128 -4.44 -11.25 -46.68
N GLN A 129 -4.91 -12.37 -46.11
CA GLN A 129 -5.45 -13.48 -46.89
C GLN A 129 -6.66 -13.06 -47.74
N GLN A 130 -7.57 -12.27 -47.16
CA GLN A 130 -8.73 -11.75 -47.88
C GLN A 130 -8.33 -10.80 -49.02
N LEU A 131 -7.38 -9.89 -48.79
CA LEU A 131 -6.86 -8.99 -49.82
C LEU A 131 -6.20 -9.76 -50.97
N LYS A 132 -5.42 -10.80 -50.66
CA LYS A 132 -4.82 -11.69 -51.67
C LYS A 132 -5.89 -12.38 -52.51
N LEU A 133 -6.92 -12.94 -51.88
CA LEU A 133 -8.03 -13.58 -52.58
C LEU A 133 -8.77 -12.59 -53.51
N LEU A 134 -9.11 -11.40 -53.00
CA LEU A 134 -9.76 -10.36 -53.81
C LEU A 134 -8.90 -9.91 -54.99
N THR A 135 -7.59 -9.78 -54.79
CA THR A 135 -6.63 -9.46 -55.85
C THR A 135 -6.61 -10.54 -56.93
N GLN A 136 -6.53 -11.82 -56.54
CA GLN A 136 -6.56 -12.94 -57.48
C GLN A 136 -7.87 -13.02 -58.27
N ILE A 137 -9.01 -12.78 -57.60
CA ILE A 137 -10.31 -12.72 -58.27
C ILE A 137 -10.33 -11.58 -59.29
N LEU A 138 -9.85 -10.39 -58.91
CA LEU A 138 -9.79 -9.23 -59.79
C LEU A 138 -8.92 -9.49 -61.02
N GLU A 139 -7.75 -10.11 -60.85
CA GLU A 139 -6.85 -10.50 -61.93
C GLU A 139 -7.52 -11.49 -62.92
N LYS A 140 -8.40 -12.38 -62.43
CA LYS A 140 -9.17 -13.29 -63.29
C LYS A 140 -10.31 -12.58 -64.03
N ILE A 141 -10.95 -11.60 -63.41
CA ILE A 141 -12.10 -10.89 -63.98
C ILE A 141 -11.68 -9.77 -64.92
N GLN A 142 -10.56 -9.09 -64.67
CA GLN A 142 -10.10 -7.92 -65.44
C GLN A 142 -10.09 -8.15 -66.96
N PRO A 143 -9.62 -9.30 -67.49
CA PRO A 143 -9.62 -9.54 -68.93
C PRO A 143 -11.02 -9.66 -69.55
N SER A 144 -12.04 -9.93 -68.74
CA SER A 144 -13.45 -10.02 -69.15
C SER A 144 -14.12 -8.64 -69.26
N ILE A 145 -13.48 -7.59 -68.75
CA ILE A 145 -13.97 -6.21 -68.86
C ILE A 145 -13.77 -5.71 -70.29
N ARG A 146 -14.76 -5.01 -70.84
CA ARG A 146 -14.66 -4.43 -72.19
C ARG A 146 -13.50 -3.45 -72.29
N LYS A 147 -12.73 -3.52 -73.38
CA LYS A 147 -11.56 -2.66 -73.64
C LYS A 147 -11.89 -1.16 -73.74
N ASP A 148 -13.12 -0.81 -74.06
CA ASP A 148 -13.57 0.58 -74.15
C ASP A 148 -14.10 1.15 -72.82
N SER A 149 -14.14 0.33 -71.76
CA SER A 149 -14.45 0.79 -70.41
C SER A 149 -13.23 1.45 -69.76
N ASN A 150 -13.44 2.53 -69.01
CA ASN A 150 -12.40 3.13 -68.18
C ASN A 150 -11.83 2.14 -67.14
N TYR A 151 -12.65 1.19 -66.66
CA TYR A 151 -12.23 0.14 -65.73
C TYR A 151 -11.39 -0.98 -66.35
N TYR A 152 -11.21 -1.01 -67.68
CA TYR A 152 -10.23 -1.92 -68.29
C TYR A 152 -8.81 -1.62 -67.80
N ASN A 153 -8.49 -0.33 -67.56
CA ASN A 153 -7.21 0.06 -66.97
C ASN A 153 -7.36 0.31 -65.46
N ILE A 154 -7.26 -0.78 -64.69
CA ILE A 154 -7.40 -0.74 -63.22
C ILE A 154 -6.33 0.14 -62.56
N GLU A 155 -5.11 0.20 -63.10
CA GLU A 155 -4.06 1.07 -62.55
C GLU A 155 -4.41 2.55 -62.69
N LYS A 156 -5.06 2.94 -63.79
CA LYS A 156 -5.61 4.29 -63.94
C LYS A 156 -6.74 4.54 -62.92
N VAL A 157 -7.66 3.59 -62.75
CA VAL A 157 -8.74 3.70 -61.75
C VAL A 157 -8.15 3.92 -60.36
N LYS A 158 -7.17 3.11 -59.93
CA LYS A 158 -6.48 3.26 -58.65
C LYS A 158 -5.85 4.65 -58.48
N LYS A 159 -5.18 5.15 -59.51
CA LYS A 159 -4.55 6.48 -59.50
C LYS A 159 -5.57 7.62 -59.38
N ASP A 160 -6.73 7.46 -60.02
CA ASP A 160 -7.80 8.46 -60.03
C ASP A 160 -8.72 8.33 -58.79
N SER A 161 -8.48 7.33 -57.92
CA SER A 161 -9.26 7.09 -56.71
C SER A 161 -8.75 7.91 -55.53
N ILE A 162 -9.68 8.33 -54.67
CA ILE A 162 -9.37 9.21 -53.53
C ILE A 162 -9.83 8.53 -52.25
N TRP A 163 -8.97 8.47 -51.24
CA TRP A 163 -9.35 7.99 -49.92
C TRP A 163 -10.19 9.05 -49.20
N ASN A 164 -11.38 8.66 -48.74
CA ASN A 164 -12.24 9.50 -47.92
C ASN A 164 -12.14 9.01 -46.47
N GLU A 165 -11.51 9.82 -45.62
CA GLU A 165 -11.30 9.52 -44.20
C GLU A 165 -12.63 9.48 -43.43
N ASP A 166 -13.55 10.41 -43.74
CA ASP A 166 -14.84 10.56 -43.04
C ASP A 166 -15.75 9.35 -43.28
N GLU A 167 -15.71 8.79 -44.50
CA GLU A 167 -16.49 7.61 -44.88
C GLU A 167 -15.72 6.30 -44.71
N GLY A 168 -14.42 6.35 -44.40
CA GLY A 168 -13.54 5.19 -44.26
C GLY A 168 -13.47 4.32 -45.53
N ARG A 169 -13.57 4.92 -46.72
CA ARG A 169 -13.57 4.19 -48.00
C ARG A 169 -12.91 4.93 -49.15
N TRP A 170 -12.48 4.18 -50.15
CA TRP A 170 -12.04 4.73 -51.43
C TRP A 170 -13.23 5.20 -52.27
N ILE A 171 -13.16 6.44 -52.75
CA ILE A 171 -14.05 6.98 -53.77
C ILE A 171 -13.46 6.63 -55.13
N LEU A 172 -14.16 5.77 -55.85
CA LEU A 172 -13.78 5.28 -57.18
C LEU A 172 -14.43 6.16 -58.28
N PRO A 173 -13.77 6.39 -59.42
CA PRO A 173 -14.38 7.03 -60.59
C PRO A 173 -15.61 6.27 -61.10
N GLU A 174 -16.63 6.97 -61.61
CA GLU A 174 -17.79 6.30 -62.19
C GLU A 174 -17.43 5.44 -63.42
N MET A 175 -18.11 4.30 -63.58
CA MET A 175 -17.89 3.42 -64.73
C MET A 175 -18.45 4.06 -66.01
N SER A 176 -17.62 4.18 -67.04
CA SER A 176 -17.97 4.82 -68.31
C SER A 176 -17.33 4.08 -69.49
N THR A 177 -17.94 4.17 -70.67
CA THR A 177 -17.39 3.58 -71.91
C THR A 177 -17.09 4.68 -72.93
N SER A 178 -15.88 4.66 -73.49
CA SER A 178 -15.44 5.60 -74.53
C SER A 178 -15.71 5.02 -75.91
N ARG A 179 -16.62 5.64 -76.67
CA ARG A 179 -16.88 5.23 -78.05
C ARG A 179 -15.85 5.86 -78.99
N THR A 180 -14.87 5.08 -79.45
CA THR A 180 -13.99 5.49 -80.54
C THR A 180 -14.73 5.39 -81.86
N VAL A 181 -15.01 6.52 -82.50
CA VAL A 181 -15.52 6.57 -83.88
C VAL A 181 -14.31 6.78 -84.80
N LEU A 182 -14.11 5.87 -85.77
CA LEU A 182 -13.08 6.04 -86.78
C LEU A 182 -13.46 7.22 -87.70
N PRO A 183 -12.54 8.13 -88.02
CA PRO A 183 -12.81 9.20 -88.97
C PRO A 183 -13.13 8.61 -90.35
N ALA A 184 -14.20 9.11 -90.98
CA ALA A 184 -14.61 8.66 -92.31
C ALA A 184 -13.50 8.96 -93.32
N THR A 185 -13.05 7.95 -94.07
CA THR A 185 -12.11 8.11 -95.17
C THR A 185 -12.77 8.92 -96.28
N HIS A 186 -12.44 10.20 -96.37
CA HIS A 186 -12.75 11.01 -97.54
C HIS A 186 -11.86 10.52 -98.68
N ASN A 187 -12.33 9.52 -99.43
CA ASN A 187 -11.74 9.16 -100.71
C ASN A 187 -12.06 10.31 -101.68
N GLY A 188 -11.12 11.25 -101.82
CA GLY A 188 -11.18 12.30 -102.81
C GLY A 188 -11.19 11.69 -104.20
N ILE A 189 -12.38 11.62 -104.80
CA ILE A 189 -12.55 11.40 -106.23
C ILE A 189 -12.51 12.81 -106.84
N ASN A 190 -11.38 13.15 -107.44
CA ASN A 190 -11.26 14.15 -108.51
C ASN A 190 -10.87 13.41 -109.78
#